data_AF-A0A0A3X4P3-F1
#
_entry.id   AF-A0A0A3X4P3-F1
#
_cell.length_a   1.000
_cell.length_b   1.000
_cell.length_c   1.000
_cell.angle_alpha   90.00
_cell.angle_beta   90.00
_cell.angle_gamma   90.00
#
_symmetry.space_group_name_H-M   'P 1'
#
loop_
_entity.id
_entity.type
_entity.pdbx_description
1 polymer ?
#
loop_
_entity_poly.entity_id
_entity_poly.type
_entity_poly.pdbx_seq_one_letter_code
_entity_poly.pdbx_strand_id
1 'polypeptide(L)'
;MPVFLISLKAGGVGLNLTAADTVIHYDPWWNPAAEDQASDRAWRIGQDKPVFVYKLITNKSIEEKILALQQNKAELAQSILSTDHEGEAKLTENDVMNLFEKF
;
A
#
# COMPACT_ATOMS: atom_id res chain seq x y z
N MET A 1 -21.99 -13.36 5.43
CA MET A 1 -21.62 -12.02 4.90
C MET A 1 -20.97 -12.24 3.54
N PRO A 2 -21.32 -11.45 2.50
CA PRO A 2 -20.69 -11.58 1.19
C PRO A 2 -19.24 -11.10 1.25
N VAL A 3 -18.33 -11.82 0.60
CA VAL A 3 -16.92 -11.47 0.45
C VAL A 3 -16.58 -11.41 -1.02
N PHE A 4 -15.86 -10.37 -1.44
CA PHE A 4 -15.36 -10.22 -2.79
C PHE A 4 -13.83 -10.24 -2.75
N LEU A 5 -13.21 -11.21 -3.42
CA LEU A 5 -11.77 -11.37 -3.49
C LEU A 5 -11.26 -10.85 -4.83
N ILE A 6 -10.25 -10.00 -4.79
CA ILE A 6 -9.58 -9.46 -5.96
C ILE A 6 -8.10 -9.32 -5.67
N SER A 7 -7.25 -9.53 -6.69
CA SER A 7 -5.83 -9.25 -6.56
C SER A 7 -5.58 -7.73 -6.56
N LEU A 8 -4.52 -7.28 -5.88
CA LEU A 8 -4.21 -5.86 -5.79
C LEU A 8 -4.07 -5.20 -7.18
N LYS A 9 -3.41 -5.88 -8.11
CA LYS A 9 -3.23 -5.40 -9.49
C LYS A 9 -4.56 -5.24 -10.23
N ALA A 10 -5.50 -6.15 -10.03
CA ALA A 10 -6.84 -6.05 -10.63
C ALA A 10 -7.70 -5.00 -9.90
N GLY A 11 -7.53 -4.82 -8.60
CA GLY A 11 -8.16 -3.76 -7.81
C GLY A 11 -7.72 -2.35 -8.22
N GLY A 12 -6.53 -2.20 -8.81
CA GLY A 12 -6.04 -0.91 -9.30
C GLY A 12 -6.77 -0.35 -10.52
N VAL A 13 -7.56 -1.15 -11.26
CA VAL A 13 -8.13 -0.77 -12.56
C VAL A 13 -9.66 -0.75 -12.58
N GLY A 14 -10.25 0.39 -12.99
CA GLY A 14 -11.59 0.51 -13.60
C GLY A 14 -12.84 0.06 -12.83
N LEU A 15 -12.72 -0.52 -11.63
CA LEU A 15 -13.84 -1.06 -10.85
C LEU A 15 -14.36 -0.06 -9.81
N ASN A 16 -15.67 -0.04 -9.59
CA ASN A 16 -16.30 0.68 -8.47
C ASN A 16 -16.79 -0.35 -7.45
N LEU A 17 -16.27 -0.28 -6.22
CA LEU A 17 -16.55 -1.21 -5.13
C LEU A 17 -17.25 -0.51 -3.97
N THR A 18 -18.08 0.51 -4.24
CA THR A 18 -18.79 1.32 -3.23
C THR A 18 -19.79 0.54 -2.38
N ALA A 19 -20.08 -0.71 -2.72
CA ALA A 19 -20.87 -1.59 -1.84
C ALA A 19 -20.06 -2.14 -0.65
N ALA A 20 -18.72 -2.12 -0.73
CA ALA A 20 -17.84 -2.57 0.33
C ALA A 20 -17.52 -1.40 1.28
N ASP A 21 -17.79 -1.60 2.56
CA ASP A 21 -17.44 -0.69 3.66
C ASP A 21 -16.16 -1.13 4.39
N THR A 22 -15.63 -2.31 4.07
CA THR A 22 -14.41 -2.86 4.67
C THR A 22 -13.47 -3.37 3.59
N VAL A 23 -12.22 -2.92 3.62
CA VAL A 23 -11.12 -3.36 2.76
C VAL A 23 -10.04 -4.00 3.63
N ILE A 24 -9.57 -5.18 3.23
CA ILE A 24 -8.49 -5.89 3.91
C ILE A 24 -7.36 -6.12 2.91
N HIS A 25 -6.24 -5.44 3.10
CA HIS A 25 -4.98 -5.75 2.43
C HIS A 25 -4.33 -6.91 3.17
N TYR A 26 -4.24 -8.05 2.49
CA TYR A 26 -3.76 -9.29 3.09
C TYR A 26 -2.23 -9.34 3.21
N ASP A 27 -1.55 -8.73 2.24
CA ASP A 27 -0.09 -8.65 2.14
C ASP A 27 0.35 -7.23 1.76
N PRO A 28 1.49 -6.73 2.28
CA PRO A 28 2.01 -5.42 1.90
C PRO A 28 2.66 -5.44 0.51
N TRP A 29 2.46 -4.37 -0.25
CA TRP A 29 3.00 -4.18 -1.58
C TRP A 29 4.12 -3.15 -1.61
N TRP A 30 5.16 -3.34 -2.42
CA TRP A 30 6.32 -2.42 -2.46
C TRP A 30 5.99 -0.94 -2.74
N ASN A 31 4.86 -0.68 -3.42
CA ASN A 31 4.41 0.66 -3.75
C ASN A 31 3.11 1.00 -2.99
N PRO A 32 3.14 1.87 -1.96
CA PRO A 32 1.97 2.20 -1.16
C PRO A 32 0.83 2.79 -2.02
N ALA A 33 1.17 3.56 -3.06
CA ALA A 33 0.17 4.16 -3.94
C ALA A 33 -0.72 3.13 -4.67
N ALA A 34 -0.24 1.90 -4.86
CA ALA A 34 -1.05 0.84 -5.45
C ALA A 34 -2.12 0.31 -4.46
N GLU A 35 -1.79 0.23 -3.18
CA GLU A 35 -2.73 -0.13 -2.11
C GLU A 35 -3.78 0.95 -1.88
N ASP A 36 -3.34 2.21 -1.90
CA ASP A 36 -4.22 3.36 -1.76
C ASP A 36 -5.22 3.39 -2.94
N GLN A 37 -4.73 3.24 -4.17
CA GLN A 37 -5.56 3.19 -5.37
C GLN A 37 -6.59 2.05 -5.35
N ALA A 38 -6.24 0.89 -4.77
CA ALA A 38 -7.16 -0.23 -4.62
C ALA A 38 -8.22 0.07 -3.54
N SER A 39 -7.84 0.75 -2.46
CA SER A 39 -8.74 1.17 -1.37
C SER A 39 -9.74 2.24 -1.85
N ASP A 40 -9.29 3.17 -2.69
CA ASP A 40 -10.09 4.24 -3.32
C ASP A 40 -11.20 3.71 -4.25
N ARG A 41 -11.24 2.41 -4.52
CA ARG A 41 -12.35 1.77 -5.22
C ARG A 41 -13.56 1.58 -4.33
N ALA A 42 -13.34 1.34 -3.03
CA ALA A 42 -14.38 1.27 -2.02
C ALA A 42 -14.70 2.66 -1.43
N TRP A 43 -13.67 3.46 -1.15
CA TRP A 43 -13.82 4.86 -0.75
C TRP A 43 -13.99 5.77 -1.97
N ARG A 44 -15.20 5.79 -2.52
CA ARG A 44 -15.51 6.55 -3.74
C ARG A 44 -16.88 7.23 -3.65
N ILE A 45 -17.12 8.20 -4.52
CA ILE A 45 -18.43 8.85 -4.69
C ILE A 45 -19.51 7.78 -4.89
N GLY A 46 -20.57 7.83 -4.07
CA GLY A 46 -21.64 6.83 -4.04
C GLY A 46 -21.57 5.85 -2.86
N GLN A 47 -20.51 5.92 -2.05
CA GLN A 47 -20.44 5.27 -0.75
C GLN A 47 -21.20 6.09 0.31
N ASP A 48 -22.07 5.43 1.08
CA ASP A 48 -22.89 6.06 2.14
C ASP A 48 -22.43 5.68 3.55
N LYS A 49 -21.48 4.74 3.68
CA LYS A 49 -20.93 4.27 4.95
C LYS A 49 -19.45 4.65 5.13
N PRO A 50 -18.97 4.76 6.38
CA PRO A 50 -17.54 4.83 6.64
C PRO A 50 -16.81 3.61 6.08
N VAL A 51 -15.72 3.83 5.36
CA VAL A 51 -14.87 2.75 4.81
C VAL A 51 -13.71 2.50 5.76
N PHE A 52 -13.57 1.27 6.23
CA PHE A 52 -12.45 0.83 7.05
C PHE A 52 -11.43 0.08 6.20
N VAL A 53 -10.16 0.48 6.30
CA VAL A 53 -9.05 -0.19 5.62
C VAL A 53 -8.15 -0.82 6.67
N TYR A 54 -7.99 -2.14 6.57
CA TYR A 54 -7.09 -2.92 7.43
C TYR A 54 -5.93 -3.43 6.60
N LYS A 55 -4.70 -3.27 7.12
CA LYS A 55 -3.51 -3.93 6.59
C LYS A 55 -3.08 -5.02 7.56
N LEU A 56 -3.06 -6.25 7.10
CA LEU A 56 -2.59 -7.38 7.89
C LEU A 56 -1.08 -7.48 7.77
N ILE A 57 -0.40 -7.52 8.90
CA ILE A 57 1.07 -7.54 8.98
C ILE A 57 1.48 -8.58 9.99
N THR A 58 2.34 -9.48 9.57
CA THR A 58 2.88 -10.56 10.36
C THR A 58 4.06 -10.05 11.18
N ASN A 59 3.94 -10.15 12.50
CA ASN A 59 5.00 -9.80 13.44
C ASN A 59 6.26 -10.65 13.22
N LYS A 60 7.45 -10.05 13.35
CA LYS A 60 8.76 -10.69 13.13
C LYS A 60 8.87 -11.33 11.75
N SER A 61 8.44 -10.60 10.74
CA SER A 61 8.46 -11.07 9.36
C SER A 61 8.94 -9.99 8.40
N ILE A 62 9.22 -10.40 7.17
CA ILE A 62 9.67 -9.50 6.11
C ILE A 62 8.69 -8.35 5.85
N GLU A 63 7.41 -8.55 6.18
CA GLU A 63 6.35 -7.55 6.05
C GLU A 63 6.63 -6.28 6.86
N GLU A 64 7.25 -6.39 8.04
CA GLU A 64 7.63 -5.23 8.87
C GLU A 64 8.73 -4.40 8.20
N LYS A 65 9.69 -5.08 7.53
CA LYS A 65 10.75 -4.41 6.78
C LYS A 65 10.21 -3.75 5.52
N ILE A 66 9.24 -4.38 4.84
CA ILE A 66 8.55 -3.80 3.68
C ILE A 66 7.85 -2.50 4.10
N LEU A 67 7.15 -2.49 5.23
CA LEU A 67 6.53 -1.28 5.76
C LEU A 67 7.56 -0.18 6.06
N ALA A 68 8.68 -0.53 6.70
CA ALA A 68 9.75 0.44 6.97
C ALA A 68 10.30 1.04 5.66
N LEU A 69 10.46 0.22 4.61
CA LEU A 69 10.88 0.70 3.29
C LEU A 69 9.82 1.60 2.62
N GLN A 70 8.53 1.26 2.71
CA GLN A 70 7.46 2.13 2.22
C GLN A 70 7.51 3.50 2.90
N GLN A 71 7.69 3.53 4.21
CA GLN A 71 7.74 4.77 5.00
C GLN A 71 8.97 5.62 4.63
N ASN A 72 10.16 5.02 4.58
CA ASN A 72 11.37 5.70 4.12
C ASN A 72 11.19 6.30 2.72
N LYS A 73 10.53 5.56 1.82
CA LYS A 73 10.26 6.01 0.46
C LYS A 73 9.27 7.18 0.41
N ALA A 74 8.24 7.15 1.26
CA ALA A 74 7.27 8.24 1.38
C ALA A 74 7.93 9.52 1.93
N GLU A 75 8.76 9.40 2.97
CA GLU A 75 9.53 10.51 3.54
C GLU A 75 10.52 11.10 2.53
N LEU A 76 11.21 10.24 1.77
CA LEU A 76 12.11 10.69 0.71
C LEU A 76 11.34 11.44 -0.39
N ALA A 77 10.22 10.89 -0.86
CA ALA A 77 9.37 11.55 -1.86
C ALA A 77 8.85 12.91 -1.36
N GLN A 78 8.49 13.03 -0.08
CA GLN A 78 8.05 14.29 0.51
C GLN A 78 9.19 15.31 0.60
N SER A 79 10.42 14.87 0.92
CA SER A 79 11.61 15.73 0.95
C SER A 79 12.01 16.24 -0.44
N ILE A 80 11.83 15.40 -1.48
CA ILE A 80 12.06 15.76 -2.88
C ILE A 80 11.05 16.80 -3.37
N LEU A 81 9.78 16.68 -3.00
CA LEU A 81 8.77 17.70 -3.36
C LEU A 81 9.05 19.08 -2.74
N SER A 82 9.88 19.14 -1.69
CA SER A 82 10.33 20.39 -1.08
C SER A 82 11.62 20.98 -1.68
N THR A 83 12.26 20.31 -2.64
CA THR A 83 13.47 20.79 -3.32
C THR A 83 13.45 20.30 -4.75
N ASP A 84 13.30 21.19 -5.76
CA ASP A 84 13.16 20.93 -7.22
C ASP A 84 14.12 19.87 -7.83
N HIS A 85 13.98 18.61 -7.44
CA HIS A 85 14.81 17.49 -7.87
C HIS A 85 13.93 16.29 -8.14
N GLU A 86 13.41 16.18 -9.36
CA GLU A 86 12.71 14.99 -9.87
C GLU A 86 13.64 13.76 -9.85
N GLY A 87 13.72 13.08 -8.69
CA GLY A 87 14.44 11.82 -8.52
C GLY A 87 13.47 10.72 -8.12
N GLU A 88 13.27 9.71 -8.98
CA GLU A 88 12.58 8.49 -8.57
C GLU A 88 13.34 7.81 -7.43
N ALA A 89 12.71 7.67 -6.27
CA ALA A 89 13.22 6.86 -5.17
C ALA A 89 13.22 5.37 -5.58
N LYS A 90 14.38 4.88 -6.04
CA LYS A 90 14.61 3.47 -6.41
C LYS A 90 15.13 2.70 -5.21
N LEU A 91 14.71 1.44 -5.06
CA LEU A 91 15.31 0.53 -4.08
C LEU A 91 16.80 0.39 -4.36
N THR A 92 17.62 0.53 -3.32
CA THR A 92 19.06 0.26 -3.41
C THR A 92 19.35 -1.21 -3.12
N GLU A 93 20.54 -1.68 -3.51
CA GLU A 93 20.99 -3.04 -3.21
C GLU A 93 21.06 -3.31 -1.69
N ASN A 94 21.43 -2.30 -0.90
CA ASN A 94 21.43 -2.37 0.56
C ASN A 94 20.02 -2.58 1.12
N ASP A 95 19.01 -1.89 0.58
CA ASP A 95 17.62 -2.09 0.98
C ASP A 95 17.16 -3.52 0.74
N VAL A 96 17.60 -4.11 -0.38
CA VAL A 96 17.30 -5.50 -0.72
C VAL A 96 17.99 -6.46 0.24
N MET A 97 19.26 -6.24 0.56
CA MET A 97 20.00 -7.08 1.52
C MET A 97 19.37 -7.04 2.92
N ASN A 98 18.96 -5.86 3.37
CA ASN A 98 18.34 -5.68 4.68
C ASN A 98 17.06 -6.52 4.85
N LEU A 99 16.31 -6.79 3.77
CA LEU A 99 15.13 -7.65 3.82
C LEU A 99 15.45 -9.07 4.31
N PHE A 100 16.62 -9.61 3.94
CA PHE A 100 17.01 -10.99 4.23
C PHE A 100 17.74 -11.16 5.57
N GLU A 101 18.05 -10.07 6.28
CA GLU A 101 18.60 -10.17 7.63
C GLU A 101 17.61 -10.84 8.61
N LYS A 102 18.11 -11.48 9.67
CA LYS A 102 17.25 -12.14 10.66
C LYS A 102 16.48 -11.10 11.49
N PHE A 103 15.26 -11.48 11.92
CA PHE A 103 14.40 -10.72 12.84
C PHE A 103 14.80 -10.94 14.30
#